data_AF-A0A955M403-F1
#
_entry.id   AF-A0A955M403-F1
#
_cell.length_a   1.000
_cell.length_b   1.000
_cell.length_c   1.000
_cell.angle_alpha   90.00
_cell.angle_beta   90.00
_cell.angle_gamma   90.00
#
_symmetry.space_group_name_H-M   'P 1'
#
loop_
_entity.id
_entity.type
_entity.pdbx_description
1 polymer ?
#
loop_
_entity_poly.entity_id
_entity_poly.type
_entity_poly.pdbx_seq_one_letter_code
_entity_poly.pdbx_strand_id
1 'polypeptide(L)'
;GWRQVPHDSEQIGEVARSVEPEFKQIFIGKAQGITQDQFERKLYVIRKRLYNTVQSSTLSQRSYYYVCSLSSKTIVYKGQLMAEQVATFFMDLNDDDFQSAIAMVHSRYSTNTFPTWALSHPYRMIAHNGEINTLRGNINWMHARELQFISEAFGEEDTAKILPIVVPHGSDSATFDNVFELLVLAGRSLPHAMMMMVPEAWEHNDAMPKNKKDFYEYHACMMEPWDGPAAIGFTDGRVLGAVLDRNGLRPSRYTITKDDICVMASEAGVLPFEPERVLKQGRLQPGKMFLIDTKEGIIVDDVDLKNEYAERKPYGEWLKENLLRLEDLPEPAHVEGFNEKALLERQRAFGYTIEDIKIVLKPMAENGIEATGSMGDDTPLSILSEKPRLLYTYFKQLFAQVTNPPIDPIREEVIMAENVMLGPEGNLLDEEPGQCRRLALTRPILTNEEFEKIRAINQRGLKSKTFKMVFKLEDGTKGLESALEALFADVDKAIEKG
;
A
#
# COMPACT_ATOMS: atom_id res chain seq x y z
N GLY A 1 -4.20 35.93 -2.25
CA GLY A 1 -4.75 36.37 -3.56
C GLY A 1 -4.59 35.27 -4.58
N TRP A 2 -5.15 35.41 -5.78
CA TRP A 2 -4.99 34.44 -6.87
C TRP A 2 -4.05 35.01 -7.95
N ARG A 3 -3.24 34.14 -8.56
CA ARG A 3 -2.39 34.44 -9.73
C ARG A 3 -2.69 33.43 -10.83
N GLN A 4 -2.94 33.93 -12.03
CA GLN A 4 -2.96 33.09 -13.22
C GLN A 4 -1.53 32.65 -13.51
N VAL A 5 -1.30 31.35 -13.73
CA VAL A 5 0.03 30.84 -14.08
C VAL A 5 0.31 31.17 -15.55
N PRO A 6 1.40 31.88 -15.87
CA PRO A 6 1.81 32.11 -17.25
C PRO A 6 2.16 30.78 -17.93
N HIS A 7 1.45 30.45 -19.01
CA HIS A 7 1.69 29.24 -19.79
C HIS A 7 1.41 29.48 -21.28
N ASP A 8 1.99 28.64 -22.13
CA ASP A 8 1.81 28.70 -23.59
C ASP A 8 1.13 27.42 -24.11
N SER A 9 -0.18 27.49 -24.30
CA SER A 9 -1.00 26.40 -24.85
C SER A 9 -0.64 26.05 -26.30
N GLU A 10 0.08 26.90 -27.04
CA GLU A 10 0.52 26.59 -28.40
C GLU A 10 1.60 25.49 -28.44
N GLN A 11 2.33 25.30 -27.34
CA GLN A 11 3.41 24.31 -27.22
C GLN A 11 2.92 22.86 -27.12
N ILE A 12 1.63 22.63 -26.92
CA ILE A 12 1.05 21.30 -26.71
C ILE A 12 0.16 20.86 -27.87
N GLY A 13 0.07 19.55 -28.07
CA GLY A 13 -0.79 18.95 -29.09
C GLY A 13 -2.28 19.16 -28.82
N GLU A 14 -3.08 19.11 -29.89
CA GLU A 14 -4.54 19.36 -29.87
C GLU A 14 -5.28 18.52 -28.82
N VAL A 15 -4.91 17.24 -28.68
CA VAL A 15 -5.53 16.32 -27.73
C VAL A 15 -5.31 16.77 -26.27
N ALA A 16 -4.08 17.15 -25.91
CA ALA A 16 -3.78 17.65 -24.56
C ALA A 16 -4.48 19.00 -24.30
N ARG A 17 -4.48 19.87 -25.32
CA ARG A 17 -5.13 21.20 -25.29
C ARG A 17 -6.64 21.11 -25.11
N SER A 18 -7.28 20.09 -25.72
CA SER A 18 -8.74 19.91 -25.66
C SER A 18 -9.28 19.67 -24.24
N VAL A 19 -8.42 19.23 -23.32
CA VAL A 19 -8.75 18.98 -21.90
C VAL A 19 -7.84 19.77 -20.96
N GLU A 20 -7.19 20.81 -21.46
CA GLU A 20 -6.32 21.69 -20.69
C GLU A 20 -7.13 22.42 -19.60
N PRO A 21 -6.69 22.36 -18.33
CA PRO A 21 -7.34 23.07 -17.25
C PRO A 21 -6.86 24.53 -17.18
N GLU A 22 -7.65 25.35 -16.47
CA GLU A 22 -7.20 26.69 -16.07
C GLU A 22 -6.19 26.59 -14.91
N PHE A 23 -4.96 27.09 -15.13
CA PHE A 23 -3.91 27.07 -14.11
C PHE A 23 -3.93 28.32 -13.24
N LYS A 24 -4.21 28.15 -11.94
CA LYS A 24 -4.21 29.23 -10.95
C LYS A 24 -3.44 28.84 -9.70
N GLN A 25 -2.66 29.78 -9.20
CA GLN A 25 -1.99 29.71 -7.90
C GLN A 25 -2.75 30.54 -6.87
N ILE A 26 -2.93 29.98 -5.68
CA ILE A 26 -3.48 30.68 -4.52
C ILE A 26 -2.37 30.97 -3.52
N PHE A 27 -2.24 32.24 -3.14
CA PHE A 27 -1.34 32.67 -2.07
C PHE A 27 -2.09 32.71 -0.74
N ILE A 28 -1.65 31.89 0.20
CA ILE A 28 -2.18 31.77 1.55
C ILE A 28 -1.07 32.15 2.53
N GLY A 29 -1.34 33.16 3.37
CA GLY A 29 -0.41 33.55 4.42
C GLY A 29 -0.53 32.65 5.65
N LYS A 30 0.60 32.31 6.26
CA LYS A 30 0.64 31.60 7.54
C LYS A 30 0.09 32.50 8.67
N ALA A 31 -0.77 31.94 9.52
CA ALA A 31 -1.24 32.65 10.71
C ALA A 31 -0.09 32.94 11.72
N GLN A 32 -0.25 33.95 12.56
CA GLN A 32 0.70 34.22 13.64
C GLN A 32 0.63 33.12 14.71
N GLY A 33 1.78 32.76 15.30
CA GLY A 33 1.85 31.81 16.42
C GLY A 33 1.83 30.33 16.03
N ILE A 34 1.76 29.98 14.73
CA ILE A 34 1.85 28.57 14.28
C ILE A 34 3.21 28.25 13.65
N THR A 35 3.69 27.03 13.86
CA THR A 35 4.91 26.50 13.22
C THR A 35 4.69 26.25 11.73
N GLN A 36 5.76 26.03 10.97
CA GLN A 36 5.63 25.69 9.55
C GLN A 36 4.91 24.34 9.38
N ASP A 37 5.20 23.34 10.20
CA ASP A 37 4.55 22.02 10.10
C ASP A 37 3.06 22.08 10.45
N GLN A 38 2.68 22.90 11.44
CA GLN A 38 1.27 23.18 11.70
C GLN A 38 0.59 23.85 10.50
N PHE A 39 1.30 24.73 9.80
CA PHE A 39 0.78 25.35 8.58
C PHE A 39 0.61 24.34 7.45
N GLU A 40 1.59 23.47 7.20
CA GLU A 40 1.48 22.37 6.23
C GLU A 40 0.26 21.48 6.50
N ARG A 41 0.02 21.10 7.77
CA ARG A 41 -1.17 20.33 8.16
C ARG A 41 -2.48 21.07 7.87
N LYS A 42 -2.55 22.38 8.15
CA LYS A 42 -3.73 23.18 7.82
C LYS A 42 -3.95 23.30 6.32
N LEU A 43 -2.88 23.44 5.53
CA LEU A 43 -2.97 23.43 4.06
C LEU A 43 -3.46 22.08 3.53
N TYR A 44 -3.01 20.97 4.10
CA TYR A 44 -3.53 19.63 3.80
C TYR A 44 -5.03 19.51 4.09
N VAL A 45 -5.47 19.93 5.29
CA VAL A 45 -6.90 19.93 5.66
C VAL A 45 -7.71 20.80 4.71
N ILE A 46 -7.24 22.01 4.38
CA ILE A 46 -7.89 22.90 3.40
C ILE A 46 -8.01 22.20 2.05
N ARG A 47 -6.95 21.57 1.55
CA ARG A 47 -6.94 20.86 0.26
C ARG A 47 -7.93 19.70 0.25
N LYS A 48 -7.95 18.87 1.30
CA LYS A 48 -8.90 17.74 1.43
C LYS A 48 -10.35 18.22 1.49
N ARG A 49 -10.63 19.25 2.30
CA ARG A 49 -11.98 19.84 2.39
C ARG A 49 -12.45 20.43 1.07
N LEU A 50 -11.58 21.17 0.38
CA LEU A 50 -11.92 21.75 -0.93
C LEU A 50 -12.22 20.64 -1.94
N TYR A 51 -11.39 19.60 -2.00
CA TYR A 51 -11.63 18.45 -2.86
C TYR A 51 -12.98 17.79 -2.55
N ASN A 52 -13.23 17.42 -1.30
CA ASN A 52 -14.49 16.77 -0.89
C ASN A 52 -15.71 17.64 -1.19
N THR A 53 -15.64 18.94 -0.89
CA THR A 53 -16.72 19.90 -1.16
C THR A 53 -17.03 19.96 -2.66
N VAL A 54 -16.01 20.05 -3.51
CA VAL A 54 -16.20 20.09 -4.97
C VAL A 54 -16.75 18.78 -5.50
N GLN A 55 -16.23 17.62 -5.04
CA GLN A 55 -16.74 16.32 -5.49
C GLN A 55 -18.17 16.05 -5.03
N SER A 56 -18.58 16.55 -3.85
CA SER A 56 -19.96 16.46 -3.39
C SER A 56 -20.92 17.45 -4.06
N SER A 57 -20.39 18.41 -4.82
CA SER A 57 -21.22 19.46 -5.44
C SER A 57 -22.00 18.93 -6.66
N THR A 58 -22.97 19.74 -7.10
CA THR A 58 -23.74 19.51 -8.32
C THR A 58 -23.05 20.04 -9.58
N LEU A 59 -21.79 20.51 -9.49
CA LEU A 59 -21.05 21.02 -10.63
C LEU A 59 -20.74 19.89 -11.61
N SER A 60 -21.09 20.08 -12.89
CA SER A 60 -20.81 19.09 -13.93
C SER A 60 -19.30 18.91 -14.17
N GLN A 61 -18.51 19.95 -13.90
CA GLN A 61 -17.05 19.96 -14.05
C GLN A 61 -16.27 19.50 -12.81
N ARG A 62 -16.94 18.99 -11.76
CA ARG A 62 -16.28 18.63 -10.49
C ARG A 62 -15.12 17.64 -10.66
N SER A 63 -15.17 16.76 -11.65
CA SER A 63 -14.11 15.80 -11.98
C SER A 63 -12.82 16.44 -12.50
N TYR A 64 -12.88 17.68 -12.98
CA TYR A 64 -11.70 18.43 -13.47
C TYR A 64 -11.00 19.22 -12.38
N TYR A 65 -11.61 19.34 -11.19
CA TYR A 65 -10.99 20.06 -10.08
C TYR A 65 -9.85 19.24 -9.46
N TYR A 66 -8.65 19.81 -9.46
CA TYR A 66 -7.47 19.18 -8.88
C TYR A 66 -6.50 20.22 -8.32
N VAL A 67 -5.88 19.88 -7.19
CA VAL A 67 -4.80 20.66 -6.58
C VAL A 67 -3.52 19.85 -6.67
N CYS A 68 -2.57 20.32 -7.49
CA CYS A 68 -1.28 19.67 -7.70
C CYS A 68 -0.47 19.64 -6.41
N SER A 69 -0.26 20.80 -5.81
CA SER A 69 0.40 21.00 -4.52
C SER A 69 -0.27 22.16 -3.78
N LEU A 70 -0.28 22.09 -2.45
CA LEU A 70 -0.66 23.21 -1.59
C LEU A 70 0.20 23.14 -0.34
N SER A 71 1.39 23.71 -0.44
CA SER A 71 2.45 23.65 0.57
C SER A 71 3.21 24.98 0.60
N SER A 72 3.84 25.30 1.73
CA SER A 72 4.85 26.39 1.81
C SER A 72 6.28 25.91 1.53
N LYS A 73 6.48 24.60 1.35
CA LYS A 73 7.79 23.96 1.13
C LYS A 73 7.97 23.45 -0.29
N THR A 74 6.90 23.01 -0.94
CA THR A 74 6.97 22.39 -2.28
C THR A 74 5.95 22.99 -3.25
N ILE A 75 6.30 22.99 -4.54
CA ILE A 75 5.41 23.36 -5.63
C ILE A 75 5.57 22.37 -6.79
N VAL A 76 4.45 21.98 -7.42
CA VAL A 76 4.44 21.00 -8.50
C VAL A 76 3.90 21.63 -9.78
N TYR A 77 4.77 21.73 -10.78
CA TYR A 77 4.43 22.03 -12.17
C TYR A 77 4.38 20.72 -12.96
N LYS A 78 3.20 20.36 -13.46
CA LYS A 78 2.99 19.11 -14.18
C LYS A 78 1.85 19.24 -15.17
N GLY A 79 1.84 18.34 -16.14
CA GLY A 79 0.78 18.30 -17.13
C GLY A 79 0.97 17.19 -18.15
N GLN A 80 0.19 17.29 -19.21
CA GLN A 80 0.29 16.38 -20.34
C GLN A 80 1.27 16.88 -21.38
N LEU A 81 2.54 16.86 -20.99
CA LEU A 81 3.64 17.46 -21.70
C LEU A 81 4.66 16.36 -22.01
N MET A 82 5.33 16.47 -23.16
CA MET A 82 6.62 15.82 -23.33
C MET A 82 7.61 16.43 -22.33
N ALA A 83 8.60 15.67 -21.90
CA ALA A 83 9.55 16.13 -20.87
C ALA A 83 10.24 17.45 -21.28
N GLU A 84 10.59 17.61 -22.57
CA GLU A 84 11.21 18.82 -23.12
C GLU A 84 10.27 20.03 -23.17
N GLN A 85 8.95 19.81 -23.14
CA GLN A 85 7.94 20.88 -23.21
C GLN A 85 7.65 21.52 -21.86
N VAL A 86 8.14 20.96 -20.75
CA VAL A 86 7.78 21.45 -19.41
C VAL A 86 8.22 22.90 -19.20
N ALA A 87 9.46 23.22 -19.58
CA ALA A 87 10.01 24.57 -19.46
C ALA A 87 9.42 25.54 -20.50
N THR A 88 9.08 25.08 -21.70
CA THR A 88 8.47 25.97 -22.71
C THR A 88 7.00 26.24 -22.45
N PHE A 89 6.28 25.27 -21.88
CA PHE A 89 4.87 25.42 -21.52
C PHE A 89 4.69 26.28 -20.26
N PHE A 90 5.44 26.04 -19.18
CA PHE A 90 5.34 26.81 -17.94
C PHE A 90 6.46 27.86 -17.86
N MET A 91 6.14 29.11 -18.20
CA MET A 91 7.14 30.18 -18.35
C MET A 91 7.88 30.48 -17.04
N ASP A 92 7.22 30.31 -15.88
CA ASP A 92 7.80 30.50 -14.55
C ASP A 92 9.09 29.70 -14.34
N LEU A 93 9.24 28.54 -15.00
CA LEU A 93 10.40 27.66 -14.81
C LEU A 93 11.68 28.19 -15.48
N ASN A 94 11.58 29.22 -16.34
CA ASN A 94 12.73 29.88 -16.94
C ASN A 94 13.13 31.17 -16.21
N ASP A 95 12.44 31.51 -15.12
CA ASP A 95 12.76 32.69 -14.31
C ASP A 95 13.98 32.41 -13.43
N ASP A 96 14.94 33.33 -13.39
CA ASP A 96 16.18 33.20 -12.59
C ASP A 96 15.91 33.18 -11.07
N ASP A 97 14.75 33.71 -10.63
CA ASP A 97 14.29 33.66 -9.25
C ASP A 97 13.71 32.27 -8.88
N PHE A 98 13.46 31.39 -9.86
CA PHE A 98 12.95 30.02 -9.63
C PHE A 98 14.08 29.08 -9.19
N GLN A 99 14.55 29.26 -7.95
CA GLN A 99 15.66 28.51 -7.39
C GLN A 99 15.18 27.41 -6.44
N SER A 100 15.85 26.26 -6.46
CA SER A 100 15.56 25.15 -5.55
C SER A 100 16.80 24.31 -5.28
N ALA A 101 16.89 23.78 -4.05
CA ALA A 101 17.87 22.76 -3.67
C ALA A 101 17.46 21.35 -4.11
N ILE A 102 16.17 21.13 -4.38
CA ILE A 102 15.59 19.84 -4.75
C ILE A 102 14.78 19.98 -6.04
N ALA A 103 15.03 19.08 -6.99
CA ALA A 103 14.18 18.92 -8.17
C ALA A 103 13.79 17.45 -8.32
N MET A 104 12.50 17.20 -8.56
CA MET A 104 11.98 15.87 -8.83
C MET A 104 11.19 15.91 -10.13
N VAL A 105 11.63 15.11 -11.10
CA VAL A 105 11.03 15.03 -12.43
C VAL A 105 10.55 13.62 -12.70
N HIS A 106 9.45 13.50 -13.46
CA HIS A 106 8.90 12.20 -13.81
C HIS A 106 8.23 12.25 -15.17
N SER A 107 8.53 11.27 -16.01
CA SER A 107 7.83 11.03 -17.27
C SER A 107 7.06 9.72 -17.17
N ARG A 108 5.77 9.75 -17.50
CA ARG A 108 4.86 8.60 -17.33
C ARG A 108 4.47 8.03 -18.70
N TYR A 109 4.50 6.71 -18.80
CA TYR A 109 3.84 6.00 -19.89
C TYR A 109 2.44 5.55 -19.45
N SER A 110 1.42 5.78 -20.26
CA SER A 110 0.02 5.45 -19.95
C SER A 110 -0.50 4.43 -20.95
N THR A 111 -1.22 3.41 -20.47
CA THR A 111 -1.98 2.48 -21.33
C THR A 111 -3.30 3.11 -21.83
N ASN A 112 -3.72 4.23 -21.25
CA ASN A 112 -4.91 4.97 -21.68
C ASN A 112 -4.57 6.02 -22.74
N THR A 113 -5.39 6.07 -23.79
CA THR A 113 -5.36 7.11 -24.84
C THR A 113 -6.08 8.39 -24.45
N PHE A 114 -6.92 8.36 -23.40
CA PHE A 114 -7.66 9.54 -22.95
C PHE A 114 -6.80 10.43 -22.05
N PRO A 115 -6.63 11.70 -22.44
CA PRO A 115 -5.81 12.63 -21.69
C PRO A 115 -6.42 12.99 -20.32
N THR A 116 -5.63 12.94 -19.25
CA THR A 116 -5.99 13.45 -17.92
C THR A 116 -4.78 14.13 -17.27
N TRP A 117 -4.83 15.46 -17.18
CA TRP A 117 -3.75 16.29 -16.62
C TRP A 117 -3.43 15.96 -15.16
N ALA A 118 -4.46 15.68 -14.34
CA ALA A 118 -4.31 15.40 -12.91
C ALA A 118 -3.49 14.13 -12.58
N LEU A 119 -3.45 13.16 -13.51
CA LEU A 119 -2.75 11.87 -13.33
C LEU A 119 -1.26 11.94 -13.70
N SER A 120 -0.78 13.07 -14.21
CA SER A 120 0.65 13.30 -14.38
C SER A 120 1.36 13.35 -13.01
N HIS A 121 2.64 13.02 -13.00
CA HIS A 121 3.52 13.12 -11.84
C HIS A 121 4.36 14.41 -11.92
N PRO A 122 5.05 14.82 -10.83
CA PRO A 122 4.99 14.26 -9.48
C PRO A 122 3.62 14.38 -8.80
N TYR A 123 3.40 13.57 -7.75
CA TYR A 123 2.36 13.84 -6.76
C TYR A 123 2.92 14.77 -5.67
N ARG A 124 2.28 14.84 -4.50
CA ARG A 124 2.56 15.89 -3.51
C ARG A 124 3.87 15.62 -2.79
N MET A 125 4.13 14.35 -2.51
CA MET A 125 5.31 13.90 -1.82
C MET A 125 6.12 12.89 -2.62
N ILE A 126 5.56 12.27 -3.66
CA ILE A 126 6.23 11.20 -4.39
C ILE A 126 6.24 11.36 -5.92
N ALA A 127 7.25 10.75 -6.55
CA ALA A 127 7.23 10.31 -7.94
C ALA A 127 7.50 8.79 -7.96
N HIS A 128 6.70 8.05 -8.71
CA HIS A 128 6.73 6.59 -8.70
C HIS A 128 6.82 6.07 -10.13
N ASN A 129 7.93 5.38 -10.41
CA ASN A 129 8.10 4.58 -11.61
C ASN A 129 7.78 3.13 -11.25
N GLY A 130 6.64 2.62 -11.72
CA GLY A 130 6.20 1.31 -11.27
C GLY A 130 4.69 1.09 -11.36
N GLU A 131 4.24 0.03 -10.72
CA GLU A 131 2.83 -0.31 -10.54
C GLU A 131 2.63 -1.00 -9.19
N ILE A 132 1.66 -0.54 -8.40
CA ILE A 132 1.27 -1.20 -7.14
C ILE A 132 0.25 -2.29 -7.44
N ASN A 133 0.65 -3.57 -7.32
CA ASN A 133 -0.19 -4.71 -7.67
C ASN A 133 -1.12 -5.17 -6.53
N THR A 134 -0.86 -4.74 -5.28
CA THR A 134 -1.73 -5.01 -4.11
C THR A 134 -2.82 -3.96 -3.88
N LEU A 135 -2.97 -3.00 -4.80
CA LEU A 135 -3.75 -1.77 -4.62
C LEU A 135 -5.16 -1.97 -4.05
N ARG A 136 -5.94 -2.92 -4.58
CA ARG A 136 -7.32 -3.13 -4.13
C ARG A 136 -7.39 -3.57 -2.67
N GLY A 137 -6.45 -4.40 -2.23
CA GLY A 137 -6.32 -4.79 -0.82
C GLY A 137 -6.00 -3.57 0.04
N ASN A 138 -4.98 -2.81 -0.36
CA ASN A 138 -4.52 -1.65 0.40
C ASN A 138 -5.61 -0.56 0.55
N ILE A 139 -6.38 -0.31 -0.52
CA ILE A 139 -7.53 0.62 -0.45
C ILE A 139 -8.56 0.14 0.56
N ASN A 140 -8.92 -1.15 0.53
CA ASN A 140 -9.93 -1.70 1.44
C ASN A 140 -9.47 -1.65 2.90
N TRP A 141 -8.20 -1.96 3.16
CA TRP A 141 -7.64 -1.89 4.50
C TRP A 141 -7.57 -0.45 5.02
N MET A 142 -7.19 0.51 4.17
CA MET A 142 -7.24 1.93 4.53
C MET A 142 -8.66 2.37 4.86
N HIS A 143 -9.66 2.01 4.05
CA HIS A 143 -11.07 2.33 4.35
C HIS A 143 -11.54 1.73 5.69
N ALA A 144 -11.10 0.51 6.04
CA ALA A 144 -11.43 -0.10 7.33
C ALA A 144 -10.82 0.69 8.51
N ARG A 145 -9.63 1.27 8.34
CA ARG A 145 -8.90 2.02 9.37
C ARG A 145 -9.36 3.47 9.53
N GLU A 146 -9.94 4.08 8.50
CA GLU A 146 -10.33 5.50 8.49
C GLU A 146 -11.21 5.91 9.69
N LEU A 147 -12.08 5.00 10.15
CA LEU A 147 -12.97 5.25 11.28
C LEU A 147 -12.29 5.13 12.66
N GLN A 148 -11.05 4.62 12.70
CA GLN A 148 -10.27 4.43 13.92
C GLN A 148 -9.19 5.51 14.11
N PHE A 149 -9.06 6.45 13.17
CA PHE A 149 -8.01 7.46 13.25
C PHE A 149 -8.20 8.42 14.41
N ILE A 150 -7.18 8.46 15.25
CA ILE A 150 -6.97 9.47 16.27
C ILE A 150 -5.62 10.11 15.93
N SER A 151 -5.55 11.44 15.89
CA SER A 151 -4.29 12.11 15.60
C SER A 151 -4.13 13.33 16.48
N GLU A 152 -3.11 13.33 17.33
CA GLU A 152 -2.74 14.53 18.10
C GLU A 152 -2.31 15.67 17.16
N ALA A 153 -1.63 15.33 16.05
CA ALA A 153 -1.11 16.30 15.09
C ALA A 153 -2.22 17.08 14.35
N PHE A 154 -3.35 16.44 14.05
CA PHE A 154 -4.52 17.09 13.44
C PHE A 154 -5.56 17.54 14.48
N GLY A 155 -5.69 16.82 15.59
CA GLY A 155 -6.82 16.90 16.51
C GLY A 155 -8.08 16.24 15.93
N GLU A 156 -9.08 16.03 16.79
CA GLU A 156 -10.34 15.34 16.43
C GLU A 156 -11.09 16.04 15.28
N GLU A 157 -11.21 17.37 15.37
CA GLU A 157 -12.00 18.16 14.41
C GLU A 157 -11.42 18.10 13.00
N ASP A 158 -10.10 18.21 12.84
CA ASP A 158 -9.48 18.16 11.51
C ASP A 158 -9.32 16.73 10.99
N THR A 159 -9.15 15.74 11.88
CA THR A 159 -9.14 14.31 11.49
C THR A 159 -10.45 13.92 10.80
N ALA A 160 -11.59 14.39 11.31
CA ALA A 160 -12.88 14.17 10.66
C ALA A 160 -12.99 14.87 9.27
N LYS A 161 -12.32 16.02 9.09
CA LYS A 161 -12.39 16.82 7.84
C LYS A 161 -11.56 16.27 6.70
N ILE A 162 -10.56 15.43 6.99
CA ILE A 162 -9.64 14.89 5.97
C ILE A 162 -10.15 13.59 5.34
N LEU A 163 -11.17 12.96 5.92
CA LEU A 163 -11.75 11.72 5.39
C LEU A 163 -12.63 11.97 4.14
N PRO A 164 -12.72 11.00 3.21
CA PRO A 164 -11.89 9.79 3.12
C PRO A 164 -10.46 10.13 2.69
N ILE A 165 -9.47 9.33 3.10
CA ILE A 165 -8.06 9.56 2.78
C ILE A 165 -7.78 9.20 1.33
N VAL A 166 -8.18 7.98 0.94
CA VAL A 166 -8.05 7.52 -0.43
C VAL A 166 -9.10 8.22 -1.29
N VAL A 167 -8.60 8.97 -2.27
CA VAL A 167 -9.46 9.67 -3.22
C VAL A 167 -9.95 8.68 -4.29
N PRO A 168 -11.28 8.59 -4.55
CA PRO A 168 -11.80 7.73 -5.61
C PRO A 168 -11.22 8.07 -6.99
N HIS A 169 -11.08 7.05 -7.85
CA HIS A 169 -10.62 7.19 -9.24
C HIS A 169 -9.19 7.75 -9.41
N GLY A 170 -8.39 7.78 -8.36
CA GLY A 170 -6.95 8.03 -8.44
C GLY A 170 -6.20 6.89 -9.14
N SER A 171 -4.98 7.17 -9.61
CA SER A 171 -4.03 6.10 -9.95
C SER A 171 -3.56 5.36 -8.70
N ASP A 172 -2.90 4.23 -8.89
CA ASP A 172 -2.19 3.49 -7.85
C ASP A 172 -1.22 4.38 -7.05
N SER A 173 -0.46 5.19 -7.79
CA SER A 173 0.56 6.10 -7.29
C SER A 173 -0.06 7.30 -6.57
N ALA A 174 -1.19 7.82 -7.06
CA ALA A 174 -1.94 8.86 -6.37
C ALA A 174 -2.49 8.35 -5.03
N THR A 175 -2.93 7.10 -5.00
CA THR A 175 -3.46 6.45 -3.80
C THR A 175 -2.35 6.26 -2.78
N PHE A 176 -1.19 5.76 -3.21
CA PHE A 176 0.01 5.66 -2.36
C PHE A 176 0.37 7.03 -1.77
N ASP A 177 0.45 8.07 -2.61
CA ASP A 177 0.76 9.45 -2.16
C ASP A 177 -0.22 9.96 -1.10
N ASN A 178 -1.51 9.63 -1.19
CA ASN A 178 -2.51 10.09 -0.20
C ASN A 178 -2.27 9.49 1.18
N VAL A 179 -1.94 8.20 1.23
CA VAL A 179 -1.66 7.48 2.48
C VAL A 179 -0.30 7.91 3.02
N PHE A 180 0.72 7.99 2.17
CA PHE A 180 2.05 8.43 2.56
C PHE A 180 2.04 9.86 3.14
N GLU A 181 1.35 10.78 2.48
CA GLU A 181 1.21 12.16 2.95
C GLU A 181 0.47 12.26 4.29
N LEU A 182 -0.58 11.45 4.49
CA LEU A 182 -1.26 11.37 5.78
C LEU A 182 -0.29 10.93 6.88
N LEU A 183 0.46 9.85 6.68
CA LEU A 183 1.35 9.29 7.68
C LEU A 183 2.42 10.30 8.10
N VAL A 184 2.98 11.03 7.15
CA VAL A 184 3.99 12.06 7.42
C VAL A 184 3.37 13.23 8.19
N LEU A 185 2.25 13.76 7.70
CA LEU A 185 1.60 14.90 8.35
C LEU A 185 1.01 14.55 9.71
N ALA A 186 0.64 13.30 9.95
CA ALA A 186 0.20 12.79 11.25
C ALA A 186 1.34 12.68 12.28
N GLY A 187 2.61 12.74 11.85
CA GLY A 187 3.76 12.84 12.76
C GLY A 187 4.90 11.87 12.50
N ARG A 188 4.79 10.94 11.54
CA ARG A 188 5.93 10.07 11.17
C ARG A 188 6.93 10.83 10.30
N SER A 189 8.19 10.48 10.41
CA SER A 189 9.19 10.97 9.46
C SER A 189 8.98 10.33 8.08
N LEU A 190 9.50 10.96 7.03
CA LEU A 190 9.49 10.42 5.68
C LEU A 190 10.07 8.99 5.59
N PRO A 191 11.29 8.71 6.11
CA PRO A 191 11.84 7.36 6.07
C PRO A 191 10.97 6.35 6.82
N HIS A 192 10.43 6.74 7.97
CA HIS A 192 9.60 5.84 8.79
C HIS A 192 8.32 5.45 8.06
N ALA A 193 7.58 6.43 7.53
CA ALA A 193 6.38 6.16 6.74
C ALA A 193 6.71 5.29 5.52
N MET A 194 7.85 5.51 4.87
CA MET A 194 8.26 4.75 3.69
C MET A 194 8.62 3.30 4.04
N MET A 195 9.35 3.06 5.12
CA MET A 195 9.67 1.70 5.60
C MET A 195 8.43 0.94 6.06
N MET A 196 7.37 1.64 6.50
CA MET A 196 6.11 1.01 6.86
C MET A 196 5.28 0.61 5.63
N MET A 197 5.25 1.45 4.59
CA MET A 197 4.48 1.16 3.37
C MET A 197 5.21 0.23 2.40
N VAL A 198 6.53 0.36 2.28
CA VAL A 198 7.41 -0.44 1.41
C VAL A 198 8.52 -1.07 2.27
N PRO A 199 8.18 -2.06 3.13
CA PRO A 199 9.16 -2.72 3.98
C PRO A 199 10.13 -3.58 3.17
N GLU A 200 11.33 -3.80 3.72
CA GLU A 200 12.26 -4.81 3.22
C GLU A 200 11.67 -6.21 3.35
N ALA A 201 12.13 -7.17 2.54
CA ALA A 201 11.87 -8.58 2.82
C ALA A 201 12.62 -8.99 4.11
N TRP A 202 11.87 -9.21 5.19
CA TRP A 202 12.43 -9.37 6.55
C TRP A 202 12.16 -10.76 7.13
N GLU A 203 11.08 -11.41 6.70
CA GLU A 203 10.54 -12.65 7.27
C GLU A 203 11.56 -13.80 7.21
N HIS A 204 12.16 -14.02 6.03
CA HIS A 204 13.09 -15.12 5.78
C HIS A 204 14.57 -14.67 5.71
N ASN A 205 14.87 -13.46 6.18
CA ASN A 205 16.22 -12.90 6.09
C ASN A 205 17.02 -13.13 7.38
N ASP A 206 17.68 -14.27 7.51
CA ASP A 206 18.47 -14.62 8.72
C ASP A 206 19.65 -13.68 9.01
N ALA A 207 20.15 -12.95 8.00
CA ALA A 207 21.23 -11.99 8.17
C ALA A 207 20.75 -10.64 8.74
N MET A 208 19.44 -10.38 8.78
CA MET A 208 18.90 -9.13 9.29
C MET A 208 19.04 -9.04 10.82
N PRO A 209 19.57 -7.93 11.36
CA PRO A 209 19.63 -7.69 12.80
C PRO A 209 18.28 -7.80 13.49
N LYS A 210 18.27 -8.33 14.73
CA LYS A 210 17.02 -8.62 15.47
C LYS A 210 16.17 -7.37 15.70
N ASN A 211 16.77 -6.25 16.13
CA ASN A 211 16.06 -4.97 16.32
C ASN A 211 15.30 -4.54 15.06
N LYS A 212 15.91 -4.71 13.88
CA LYS A 212 15.32 -4.38 12.58
C LYS A 212 14.21 -5.37 12.17
N LYS A 213 14.38 -6.67 12.45
CA LYS A 213 13.30 -7.66 12.29
C LYS A 213 12.11 -7.33 13.20
N ASP A 214 12.37 -7.03 14.48
CA ASP A 214 11.34 -6.66 15.46
C ASP A 214 10.60 -5.39 15.02
N PHE A 215 11.31 -4.41 14.46
CA PHE A 215 10.70 -3.21 13.87
C PHE A 215 9.72 -3.57 12.74
N TYR A 216 10.13 -4.38 11.77
CA TYR A 216 9.25 -4.74 10.65
C TYR A 216 8.08 -5.64 11.09
N GLU A 217 8.31 -6.60 11.99
CA GLU A 217 7.24 -7.46 12.51
C GLU A 217 6.18 -6.66 13.27
N TYR A 218 6.60 -5.66 14.05
CA TYR A 218 5.68 -4.74 14.70
C TYR A 218 4.87 -3.93 13.68
N HIS A 219 5.50 -3.40 12.63
CA HIS A 219 4.80 -2.61 11.60
C HIS A 219 3.89 -3.46 10.72
N ALA A 220 4.23 -4.73 10.47
CA ALA A 220 3.38 -5.68 9.76
C ALA A 220 2.06 -5.99 10.51
N CYS A 221 1.98 -5.69 11.82
CA CYS A 221 0.73 -5.77 12.58
C CYS A 221 -0.23 -4.59 12.29
N MET A 222 0.25 -3.52 11.65
CA MET A 222 -0.52 -2.28 11.44
C MET A 222 -0.74 -1.95 9.96
N MET A 223 0.20 -2.30 9.09
CA MET A 223 0.20 -1.94 7.68
C MET A 223 0.65 -3.12 6.83
N GLU A 224 -0.18 -3.49 5.86
CA GLU A 224 0.20 -4.38 4.78
C GLU A 224 1.12 -3.67 3.76
N PRO A 225 2.08 -4.40 3.15
CA PRO A 225 2.96 -3.83 2.14
C PRO A 225 2.20 -3.33 0.90
N TRP A 226 2.59 -2.14 0.45
CA TRP A 226 2.20 -1.59 -0.85
C TRP A 226 3.16 -2.13 -1.90
N ASP A 227 2.85 -3.32 -2.41
CA ASP A 227 3.77 -4.13 -3.20
C ASP A 227 3.55 -3.97 -4.71
N GLY A 228 4.55 -4.42 -5.47
CA GLY A 228 4.66 -4.29 -6.92
C GLY A 228 5.97 -3.61 -7.33
N PRO A 229 6.35 -3.66 -8.62
CA PRO A 229 7.56 -3.01 -9.10
C PRO A 229 7.51 -1.51 -8.79
N ALA A 230 8.49 -0.99 -8.06
CA ALA A 230 8.50 0.40 -7.65
C ALA A 230 9.92 0.97 -7.56
N ALA A 231 10.13 2.11 -8.20
CA ALA A 231 11.18 3.06 -7.85
C ALA A 231 10.50 4.37 -7.45
N ILE A 232 10.55 4.70 -6.16
CA ILE A 232 9.82 5.83 -5.58
C ILE A 232 10.85 6.86 -5.12
N GLY A 233 10.83 8.04 -5.74
CA GLY A 233 11.45 9.24 -5.20
C GLY A 233 10.44 9.97 -4.31
N PHE A 234 10.86 10.48 -3.16
CA PHE A 234 9.97 11.14 -2.20
C PHE A 234 10.61 12.33 -1.49
N THR A 235 9.81 13.33 -1.11
CA THR A 235 10.29 14.52 -0.42
C THR A 235 9.18 15.27 0.34
N ASP A 236 9.57 16.00 1.39
CA ASP A 236 8.75 16.96 2.15
C ASP A 236 9.21 18.41 1.92
N GLY A 237 10.13 18.61 0.96
CA GLY A 237 10.78 19.89 0.66
C GLY A 237 12.07 20.15 1.45
N ARG A 238 12.42 19.34 2.45
CA ARG A 238 13.73 19.38 3.13
C ARG A 238 14.56 18.14 2.80
N VAL A 239 13.95 16.98 2.95
CA VAL A 239 14.62 15.69 2.74
C VAL A 239 14.21 15.15 1.39
N LEU A 240 15.17 14.70 0.59
CA LEU A 240 14.94 13.97 -0.65
C LEU A 240 15.36 12.51 -0.44
N GLY A 241 14.45 11.59 -0.69
CA GLY A 241 14.71 10.17 -0.58
C GLY A 241 14.34 9.39 -1.83
N ALA A 242 14.88 8.19 -1.94
CA ALA A 242 14.45 7.20 -2.90
C ALA A 242 14.51 5.79 -2.32
N VAL A 243 13.55 4.96 -2.70
CA VAL A 243 13.49 3.53 -2.34
C VAL A 243 13.12 2.71 -3.58
N LEU A 244 13.54 1.45 -3.58
CA LEU A 244 13.02 0.44 -4.50
C LEU A 244 12.04 -0.47 -3.77
N ASP A 245 11.17 -1.14 -4.52
CA ASP A 245 10.41 -2.27 -4.00
C ASP A 245 11.33 -3.36 -3.42
N ARG A 246 10.74 -4.27 -2.63
CA ARG A 246 11.44 -5.37 -1.96
C ARG A 246 12.29 -6.23 -2.90
N ASN A 247 11.93 -6.32 -4.18
CA ASN A 247 12.59 -7.14 -5.18
C ASN A 247 13.53 -6.31 -6.08
N GLY A 248 13.43 -4.98 -6.03
CA GLY A 248 14.15 -4.03 -6.87
C GLY A 248 13.90 -4.24 -8.36
N LEU A 249 12.61 -4.35 -8.73
CA LEU A 249 12.16 -4.63 -10.10
C LEU A 249 12.32 -3.43 -11.03
N ARG A 250 12.67 -2.25 -10.49
CA ARG A 250 12.90 -1.02 -11.26
C ARG A 250 14.34 -0.51 -11.08
N PRO A 251 14.95 0.03 -12.15
CA PRO A 251 16.30 0.55 -12.06
C PRO A 251 16.32 1.92 -11.38
N SER A 252 17.35 2.17 -10.58
CA SER A 252 17.68 3.49 -10.04
C SER A 252 19.20 3.61 -9.90
N ARG A 253 19.77 4.64 -10.53
CA ARG A 253 21.20 4.95 -10.57
C ARG A 253 21.42 6.37 -10.09
N TYR A 254 22.53 6.60 -9.41
CA TYR A 254 22.91 7.93 -8.94
C TYR A 254 24.35 8.29 -9.29
N THR A 255 24.57 9.57 -9.52
CA THR A 255 25.88 10.21 -9.69
C THR A 255 25.99 11.34 -8.67
N ILE A 256 27.08 11.35 -7.93
CA ILE A 256 27.45 12.41 -6.99
C ILE A 256 28.70 13.08 -7.55
N THR A 257 28.68 14.39 -7.66
CA THR A 257 29.81 15.20 -8.13
C THR A 257 30.63 15.75 -6.96
N LYS A 258 31.81 16.30 -7.26
CA LYS A 258 32.72 16.93 -6.27
C LYS A 258 32.25 18.31 -5.81
N ASP A 259 31.29 18.90 -6.53
CA ASP A 259 30.62 20.17 -6.24
C ASP A 259 29.22 19.95 -5.64
N ASP A 260 29.05 18.85 -4.90
CA ASP A 260 27.87 18.50 -4.11
C ASP A 260 26.53 18.43 -4.87
N ILE A 261 26.58 18.13 -6.17
CA ILE A 261 25.39 17.80 -6.96
C ILE A 261 25.16 16.30 -6.90
N CYS A 262 23.97 15.90 -6.46
CA CYS A 262 23.51 14.51 -6.54
C CYS A 262 22.36 14.39 -7.55
N VAL A 263 22.55 13.52 -8.54
CA VAL A 263 21.53 13.21 -9.54
C VAL A 263 21.17 11.74 -9.44
N MET A 264 19.90 11.45 -9.26
CA MET A 264 19.36 10.09 -9.32
C MET A 264 18.33 9.98 -10.43
N ALA A 265 18.40 8.90 -11.22
CA ALA A 265 17.47 8.63 -12.30
C ALA A 265 17.35 7.13 -12.58
N SER A 266 16.34 6.75 -13.37
CA SER A 266 16.15 5.37 -13.82
C SER A 266 17.31 4.86 -14.70
N GLU A 267 18.06 5.78 -15.32
CA GLU A 267 19.21 5.47 -16.18
C GLU A 267 20.44 6.29 -15.77
N ALA A 268 21.62 5.85 -16.21
CA ALA A 268 22.86 6.61 -16.02
C ALA A 268 23.08 7.56 -17.20
N GLY A 269 23.74 8.69 -16.96
CA GLY A 269 24.10 9.63 -18.03
C GLY A 269 22.98 10.57 -18.47
N VAL A 270 21.94 10.74 -17.65
CA VAL A 270 20.82 11.67 -17.93
C VAL A 270 21.23 13.15 -17.94
N LEU A 271 22.35 13.48 -17.30
CA LEU A 271 22.95 14.81 -17.33
C LEU A 271 24.44 14.71 -17.67
N PRO A 272 24.97 15.63 -18.50
CA PRO A 272 26.37 15.61 -18.90
C PRO A 272 27.25 16.12 -17.75
N PHE A 273 28.04 15.23 -17.16
CA PHE A 273 29.09 15.57 -16.20
C PHE A 273 30.45 15.17 -16.76
N GLU A 274 31.41 16.09 -16.71
CA GLU A 274 32.80 15.77 -17.02
C GLU A 274 33.32 14.68 -16.04
N PRO A 275 34.02 13.64 -16.52
CA PRO A 275 34.48 12.54 -15.67
C PRO A 275 35.25 12.99 -14.42
N GLU A 276 36.02 14.07 -14.52
CA GLU A 276 36.82 14.62 -13.43
C GLU A 276 35.96 15.26 -12.32
N ARG A 277 34.73 15.69 -12.65
CA ARG A 277 33.76 16.24 -11.68
C ARG A 277 33.05 15.13 -10.89
N VAL A 278 33.03 13.90 -11.39
CA VAL A 278 32.34 12.79 -10.73
C VAL A 278 33.11 12.35 -9.49
N LEU A 279 32.43 12.34 -8.34
CA LEU A 279 32.95 11.81 -7.09
C LEU A 279 32.60 10.33 -6.93
N LYS A 280 31.34 9.97 -7.18
CA LYS A 280 30.83 8.60 -7.02
C LYS A 280 29.68 8.31 -7.97
N GLN A 281 29.64 7.09 -8.48
CA GLN A 281 28.48 6.55 -9.19
C GLN A 281 28.02 5.26 -8.50
N GLY A 282 26.72 5.03 -8.48
CA GLY A 282 26.14 3.86 -7.85
C GLY A 282 24.74 3.53 -8.35
N ARG A 283 24.18 2.46 -7.78
CA ARG A 283 22.78 2.06 -7.98
C ARG A 283 22.11 1.84 -6.65
N LEU A 284 20.82 2.12 -6.58
CA LEU A 284 19.99 1.73 -5.45
C LEU A 284 19.79 0.21 -5.49
N GLN A 285 19.85 -0.44 -4.33
CA GLN A 285 19.70 -1.90 -4.20
C GLN A 285 18.32 -2.20 -3.58
N PRO A 286 17.73 -3.37 -3.89
CA PRO A 286 16.51 -3.81 -3.23
C PRO A 286 16.62 -3.68 -1.71
N GLY A 287 15.57 -3.16 -1.10
CA GLY A 287 15.51 -2.94 0.33
C GLY A 287 16.36 -1.78 0.87
N LYS A 288 17.22 -1.11 0.10
CA LYS A 288 17.97 0.07 0.56
C LYS A 288 17.21 1.37 0.29
N MET A 289 17.38 2.34 1.18
CA MET A 289 16.92 3.70 1.04
C MET A 289 18.11 4.63 0.79
N PHE A 290 17.97 5.53 -0.17
CA PHE A 290 18.91 6.62 -0.39
C PHE A 290 18.26 7.90 0.12
N LEU A 291 18.92 8.64 1.00
CA LEU A 291 18.34 9.81 1.65
C LEU A 291 19.34 10.98 1.69
N ILE A 292 18.88 12.18 1.37
CA ILE A 292 19.63 13.42 1.45
C ILE A 292 18.85 14.40 2.32
N ASP A 293 19.48 14.92 3.38
CA ASP A 293 18.95 16.05 4.14
C ASP A 293 19.62 17.34 3.66
N THR A 294 18.86 18.19 2.96
CA THR A 294 19.39 19.45 2.41
C THR A 294 19.68 20.51 3.48
N LYS A 295 19.10 20.38 4.67
CA LYS A 295 19.38 21.30 5.78
C LYS A 295 20.72 21.00 6.43
N GLU A 296 21.02 19.72 6.63
CA GLU A 296 22.28 19.26 7.23
C GLU A 296 23.39 19.09 6.17
N GLY A 297 23.04 19.03 4.88
CA GLY A 297 23.99 18.90 3.77
C GLY A 297 24.64 17.52 3.68
N ILE A 298 23.93 16.48 4.12
CA ILE A 298 24.48 15.11 4.20
C ILE A 298 23.65 14.11 3.41
N ILE A 299 24.33 13.10 2.88
CA ILE A 299 23.73 11.85 2.41
C ILE A 299 23.71 10.90 3.61
N VAL A 300 22.52 10.49 4.04
CA VAL A 300 22.36 9.63 5.22
C VAL A 300 22.64 8.18 4.84
N ASP A 301 23.44 7.49 5.65
CA ASP A 301 23.72 6.07 5.45
C ASP A 301 22.47 5.22 5.76
N ASP A 302 22.17 4.25 4.89
CA ASP A 302 20.99 3.39 5.00
C ASP A 302 20.97 2.55 6.28
N VAL A 303 22.13 2.04 6.71
CA VAL A 303 22.23 1.17 7.87
C VAL A 303 22.01 1.97 9.14
N ASP A 304 22.69 3.12 9.25
CA ASP A 304 22.55 4.02 10.40
C ASP A 304 21.12 4.56 10.51
N LEU A 305 20.54 5.00 9.38
CA LEU A 305 19.16 5.47 9.30
C LEU A 305 18.18 4.42 9.83
N LYS A 306 18.27 3.18 9.36
CA LYS A 306 17.34 2.13 9.75
C LYS A 306 17.55 1.64 11.16
N ASN A 307 18.80 1.60 11.64
CA ASN A 307 19.09 1.27 13.03
C ASN A 307 18.49 2.31 13.97
N GLU A 308 18.56 3.60 13.63
CA GLU A 308 17.91 4.67 14.42
C GLU A 308 16.42 4.39 14.60
N TYR A 309 15.70 4.06 13.52
CA TYR A 309 14.27 3.75 13.62
C TYR A 309 13.99 2.42 14.31
N ALA A 310 14.80 1.40 14.07
CA ALA A 310 14.65 0.10 14.69
C ALA A 310 14.86 0.14 16.22
N GLU A 311 15.64 1.11 16.71
CA GLU A 311 15.95 1.30 18.13
C GLU A 311 15.13 2.42 18.80
N ARG A 312 14.34 3.17 18.02
CA ARG A 312 13.54 4.31 18.50
C ARG A 312 12.54 3.93 19.60
N LYS A 313 12.03 2.69 19.56
CA LYS A 313 11.09 2.12 20.53
C LYS A 313 11.48 0.66 20.84
N PRO A 314 11.07 0.12 21.99
CA PRO A 314 11.37 -1.26 22.36
C PRO A 314 10.44 -2.26 21.63
N TYR A 315 10.45 -2.26 20.29
CA TYR A 315 9.55 -3.07 19.46
C TYR A 315 9.63 -4.57 19.81
N GLY A 316 10.83 -5.08 20.09
CA GLY A 316 11.02 -6.47 20.52
C GLY A 316 10.37 -6.81 21.86
N GLU A 317 10.33 -5.86 22.81
CA GLU A 317 9.63 -6.05 24.08
C GLU A 317 8.12 -6.02 23.88
N TRP A 318 7.63 -5.07 23.07
CA TRP A 318 6.21 -4.97 22.73
C TRP A 318 5.70 -6.25 22.05
N LEU A 319 6.44 -6.77 21.08
CA LEU A 319 6.13 -8.03 20.41
C LEU A 319 6.10 -9.19 21.40
N LYS A 320 7.12 -9.33 22.26
CA LYS A 320 7.19 -10.41 23.26
C LYS A 320 5.99 -10.39 24.21
N GLU A 321 5.54 -9.20 24.63
CA GLU A 321 4.46 -9.05 25.59
C GLU A 321 3.07 -9.17 24.95
N ASN A 322 2.89 -8.70 23.72
CA ASN A 322 1.57 -8.53 23.11
C ASN A 322 1.29 -9.48 21.94
N LEU A 323 2.29 -9.81 21.11
CA LEU A 323 2.12 -10.74 20.00
C LEU A 323 2.05 -12.17 20.52
N LEU A 324 1.01 -12.89 20.11
CA LEU A 324 0.82 -14.29 20.42
C LEU A 324 1.11 -15.11 19.17
N ARG A 325 1.94 -16.14 19.26
CA ARG A 325 2.15 -17.08 18.16
C ARG A 325 1.28 -18.30 18.34
N LEU A 326 0.79 -18.87 17.24
CA LEU A 326 -0.02 -20.09 17.26
C LEU A 326 0.69 -21.26 17.97
N GLU A 327 1.99 -21.37 17.79
CA GLU A 327 2.83 -22.39 18.45
C GLU A 327 2.89 -22.26 19.98
N ASP A 328 2.70 -21.04 20.51
CA ASP A 328 2.69 -20.76 21.95
C ASP A 328 1.32 -21.02 22.59
N LEU A 329 0.28 -21.30 21.80
CA LEU A 329 -1.05 -21.61 22.32
C LEU A 329 -1.08 -23.01 22.95
N PRO A 330 -1.80 -23.18 24.08
CA PRO A 330 -1.92 -24.46 24.74
C PRO A 330 -2.58 -25.49 23.82
N GLU A 331 -2.23 -26.76 23.99
CA GLU A 331 -2.88 -27.84 23.25
C GLU A 331 -4.39 -27.88 23.53
N PRO A 332 -5.22 -28.11 22.50
CA PRO A 332 -6.66 -28.13 22.66
C PRO A 332 -7.08 -29.36 23.48
N ALA A 333 -8.06 -29.17 24.37
CA ALA A 333 -8.59 -30.26 25.19
C ALA A 333 -9.29 -31.36 24.37
N HIS A 334 -9.81 -30.98 23.20
CA HIS A 334 -10.46 -31.88 22.26
C HIS A 334 -10.15 -31.43 20.84
N VAL A 335 -9.87 -32.41 19.98
CA VAL A 335 -9.73 -32.22 18.54
C VAL A 335 -10.76 -33.12 17.87
N GLU A 336 -11.59 -32.52 17.02
CA GLU A 336 -12.58 -33.27 16.26
C GLU A 336 -11.87 -34.27 15.34
N GLY A 337 -12.15 -35.55 15.56
CA GLY A 337 -11.50 -36.65 14.88
C GLY A 337 -12.15 -37.00 13.54
N PHE A 338 -11.49 -37.92 12.83
CA PHE A 338 -12.01 -38.51 11.60
C PHE A 338 -13.30 -39.30 11.86
N ASN A 339 -14.39 -38.92 11.19
CA ASN A 339 -15.65 -39.66 11.22
C ASN A 339 -15.87 -40.40 9.89
N GLU A 340 -15.44 -41.66 9.85
CA GLU A 340 -15.54 -42.51 8.67
C GLU A 340 -16.98 -42.68 8.17
N LYS A 341 -17.94 -42.80 9.10
CA LYS A 341 -19.34 -43.04 8.77
C LYS A 341 -20.00 -41.85 8.06
N ALA A 342 -19.61 -40.63 8.43
CA ALA A 342 -20.15 -39.40 7.85
C ALA A 342 -19.33 -38.87 6.65
N LEU A 343 -18.14 -39.42 6.40
CA LEU A 343 -17.21 -38.88 5.39
C LEU A 343 -17.84 -38.84 4.00
N LEU A 344 -18.36 -39.98 3.53
CA LEU A 344 -18.91 -40.09 2.18
C LEU A 344 -20.14 -39.20 2.00
N GLU A 345 -20.97 -39.07 3.03
CA GLU A 345 -22.14 -38.20 3.02
C GLU A 345 -21.74 -36.72 2.92
N ARG A 346 -20.76 -36.29 3.72
CA ARG A 346 -20.21 -34.93 3.67
C ARG A 346 -19.54 -34.62 2.33
N GLN A 347 -18.74 -35.55 1.81
CA GLN A 347 -18.13 -35.42 0.49
C GLN A 347 -19.17 -35.18 -0.60
N ARG A 348 -20.26 -35.96 -0.60
CA ARG A 348 -21.38 -35.76 -1.53
C ARG A 348 -22.06 -34.42 -1.34
N ALA A 349 -22.30 -34.00 -0.09
CA ALA A 349 -22.94 -32.72 0.21
C ALA A 349 -22.11 -31.52 -0.29
N PHE A 350 -20.77 -31.61 -0.22
CA PHE A 350 -19.85 -30.58 -0.71
C PHE A 350 -19.39 -30.80 -2.17
N GLY A 351 -19.99 -31.76 -2.89
CA GLY A 351 -19.73 -31.97 -4.31
C GLY A 351 -18.39 -32.61 -4.66
N TYR A 352 -17.69 -33.23 -3.71
CA TYR A 352 -16.45 -33.97 -4.00
C TYR A 352 -16.71 -35.16 -4.92
N THR A 353 -15.85 -35.30 -5.92
CA THR A 353 -15.87 -36.41 -6.88
C THR A 353 -14.71 -37.38 -6.64
N ILE A 354 -14.79 -38.55 -7.27
CA ILE A 354 -13.70 -39.52 -7.25
C ILE A 354 -12.44 -38.93 -7.91
N GLU A 355 -12.60 -38.08 -8.92
CA GLU A 355 -11.50 -37.39 -9.60
C GLU A 355 -10.81 -36.39 -8.65
N ASP A 356 -11.57 -35.59 -7.90
CA ASP A 356 -10.99 -34.67 -6.90
C ASP A 356 -10.13 -35.45 -5.89
N ILE A 357 -10.63 -36.59 -5.41
CA ILE A 357 -9.90 -37.40 -4.43
C ILE A 357 -8.66 -38.04 -5.04
N LYS A 358 -8.78 -38.68 -6.21
CA LYS A 358 -7.70 -39.49 -6.80
C LYS A 358 -6.66 -38.69 -7.57
N ILE A 359 -7.09 -37.64 -8.26
CA ILE A 359 -6.26 -36.86 -9.17
C ILE A 359 -5.70 -35.63 -8.46
N VAL A 360 -6.50 -34.95 -7.63
CA VAL A 360 -6.08 -33.71 -6.96
C VAL A 360 -5.54 -33.96 -5.56
N LEU A 361 -6.34 -34.51 -4.65
CA LEU A 361 -5.97 -34.63 -3.24
C LEU A 361 -4.90 -35.70 -2.98
N LYS A 362 -4.95 -36.84 -3.67
CA LYS A 362 -4.01 -37.93 -3.44
C LYS A 362 -2.54 -37.52 -3.70
N PRO A 363 -2.17 -36.87 -4.83
CA PRO A 363 -0.81 -36.37 -5.02
C PRO A 363 -0.38 -35.34 -3.96
N MET A 364 -1.28 -34.44 -3.55
CA MET A 364 -0.99 -33.47 -2.49
C MET A 364 -0.64 -34.16 -1.17
N ALA A 365 -1.39 -35.21 -0.81
CA ALA A 365 -1.18 -35.97 0.41
C ALA A 365 0.06 -36.88 0.37
N GLU A 366 0.32 -37.55 -0.76
CA GLU A 366 1.44 -38.50 -0.87
C GLU A 366 2.78 -37.83 -1.16
N ASN A 367 2.78 -36.77 -1.97
CA ASN A 367 4.01 -36.18 -2.52
C ASN A 367 4.23 -34.72 -2.09
N GLY A 368 3.26 -34.08 -1.44
CA GLY A 368 3.37 -32.66 -1.03
C GLY A 368 3.38 -31.68 -2.20
N ILE A 369 2.90 -32.08 -3.37
CA ILE A 369 2.82 -31.24 -4.57
C ILE A 369 1.40 -31.25 -5.13
N GLU A 370 1.01 -30.14 -5.76
CA GLU A 370 -0.26 -30.10 -6.49
C GLU A 370 -0.25 -31.05 -7.70
N ALA A 371 -1.44 -31.40 -8.17
CA ALA A 371 -1.60 -32.30 -9.29
C ALA A 371 -1.16 -31.65 -10.62
N THR A 372 -0.22 -32.27 -11.33
CA THR A 372 0.20 -31.84 -12.66
C THR A 372 -0.67 -32.47 -13.74
N GLY A 373 -1.29 -31.64 -14.57
CA GLY A 373 -2.06 -32.04 -15.76
C GLY A 373 -1.45 -31.55 -17.07
N SER A 374 -2.12 -31.81 -18.19
CA SER A 374 -1.79 -31.27 -19.51
C SER A 374 -3.07 -31.06 -20.33
N MET A 375 -2.95 -30.42 -21.50
CA MET A 375 -4.07 -29.93 -22.33
C MET A 375 -4.83 -28.76 -21.71
N GLY A 376 -5.70 -28.12 -22.51
CA GLY A 376 -6.56 -27.03 -22.04
C GLY A 376 -7.81 -27.52 -21.34
N ASP A 377 -8.44 -26.66 -20.54
CA ASP A 377 -9.77 -26.90 -19.95
C ASP A 377 -10.83 -26.82 -21.05
N ASP A 378 -11.32 -27.98 -21.50
CA ASP A 378 -12.39 -28.13 -22.49
C ASP A 378 -13.78 -28.20 -21.85
N THR A 379 -13.87 -28.04 -20.53
CA THR A 379 -15.16 -28.10 -19.83
C THR A 379 -15.94 -26.80 -20.02
N PRO A 380 -17.29 -26.85 -20.06
CA PRO A 380 -18.10 -25.66 -20.15
C PRO A 380 -17.83 -24.71 -18.98
N LEU A 381 -17.84 -23.40 -19.25
CA LEU A 381 -17.84 -22.36 -18.22
C LEU A 381 -18.89 -22.68 -17.16
N SER A 382 -18.61 -22.38 -15.89
CA SER A 382 -19.45 -22.84 -14.77
C SER A 382 -20.92 -22.43 -14.89
N ILE A 383 -21.20 -21.27 -15.48
CA ILE A 383 -22.56 -20.77 -15.73
C ILE A 383 -23.30 -21.51 -16.86
N LEU A 384 -22.58 -22.15 -17.77
CA LEU A 384 -23.11 -22.93 -18.90
C LEU A 384 -23.14 -24.44 -18.62
N SER A 385 -22.62 -24.86 -17.48
CA SER A 385 -22.52 -26.27 -17.11
C SER A 385 -23.89 -26.86 -16.80
N GLU A 386 -24.22 -27.99 -17.41
CA GLU A 386 -25.41 -28.79 -17.06
C GLU A 386 -25.23 -29.55 -15.73
N LYS A 387 -23.98 -29.67 -15.24
CA LYS A 387 -23.65 -30.26 -13.94
C LYS A 387 -23.56 -29.19 -12.86
N PRO A 388 -23.92 -29.49 -11.59
CA PRO A 388 -23.69 -28.59 -10.46
C PRO A 388 -22.22 -28.18 -10.37
N ARG A 389 -21.96 -26.88 -10.16
CA ARG A 389 -20.62 -26.33 -10.01
C ARG A 389 -20.48 -25.64 -8.66
N LEU A 390 -19.29 -25.70 -8.10
CA LEU A 390 -18.96 -25.12 -6.81
C LEU A 390 -18.67 -23.62 -6.95
N LEU A 391 -18.93 -22.84 -5.91
CA LEU A 391 -18.85 -21.38 -5.97
C LEU A 391 -17.48 -20.88 -6.45
N TYR A 392 -16.38 -21.51 -6.01
CA TYR A 392 -15.04 -21.10 -6.37
C TYR A 392 -14.73 -21.24 -7.87
N THR A 393 -15.46 -22.06 -8.64
CA THR A 393 -15.20 -22.22 -10.08
C THR A 393 -15.65 -21.00 -10.90
N TYR A 394 -16.50 -20.14 -10.33
CA TYR A 394 -16.95 -18.88 -10.92
C TYR A 394 -15.90 -17.77 -10.79
N PHE A 395 -14.94 -17.92 -9.87
CA PHE A 395 -13.86 -16.98 -9.67
C PHE A 395 -12.65 -17.42 -10.49
N LYS A 396 -12.11 -16.50 -11.30
CA LYS A 396 -10.87 -16.73 -12.06
C LYS A 396 -9.76 -15.95 -11.41
N GLN A 397 -8.62 -16.61 -11.20
CA GLN A 397 -7.43 -15.97 -10.67
C GLN A 397 -6.96 -14.93 -11.68
N LEU A 398 -6.75 -13.70 -11.19
CA LEU A 398 -6.11 -12.66 -11.98
C LEU A 398 -4.61 -12.95 -12.00
N PHE A 399 -3.97 -12.59 -13.10
CA PHE A 399 -2.53 -12.71 -13.24
C PHE A 399 -1.99 -11.50 -13.99
N ALA A 400 -0.75 -11.15 -13.67
CA ALA A 400 -0.09 -10.01 -14.25
C ALA A 400 0.38 -10.31 -15.68
N GLN A 401 0.21 -9.34 -16.57
CA GLN A 401 0.70 -9.40 -17.94
C GLN A 401 1.24 -8.02 -18.33
N VAL A 402 2.49 -7.97 -18.79
CA VAL A 402 3.16 -6.77 -19.32
C VAL A 402 3.40 -5.65 -18.30
N THR A 403 2.39 -5.22 -17.55
CA THR A 403 2.42 -4.03 -16.69
C THR A 403 3.29 -4.24 -15.46
N ASN A 404 3.19 -5.42 -14.83
CA ASN A 404 4.11 -5.91 -13.81
C ASN A 404 4.49 -7.40 -14.06
N PRO A 405 5.70 -7.83 -13.66
CA PRO A 405 6.13 -9.21 -13.81
C PRO A 405 5.56 -10.11 -12.70
N PRO A 406 5.29 -11.40 -12.97
CA PRO A 406 5.10 -12.40 -11.92
C PRO A 406 6.44 -12.69 -11.22
N ILE A 407 6.36 -13.21 -10.00
CA ILE A 407 7.50 -13.66 -9.19
C ILE A 407 7.65 -15.17 -9.35
N ASP A 408 8.87 -15.70 -9.31
CA ASP A 408 9.12 -17.15 -9.25
C ASP A 408 8.99 -17.64 -7.80
N PRO A 409 7.90 -18.36 -7.43
CA PRO A 409 7.63 -18.71 -6.04
C PRO A 409 8.60 -19.77 -5.49
N ILE A 410 9.44 -20.39 -6.33
CA ILE A 410 10.41 -21.40 -5.92
C ILE A 410 11.80 -20.77 -5.79
N ARG A 411 12.23 -20.01 -6.79
CA ARG A 411 13.58 -19.42 -6.81
C ARG A 411 13.69 -18.16 -5.99
N GLU A 412 12.59 -17.45 -5.82
CA GLU A 412 12.50 -16.20 -5.08
C GLU A 412 11.59 -16.36 -3.85
N GLU A 413 11.53 -17.56 -3.24
CA GLU A 413 10.71 -17.81 -2.05
C GLU A 413 11.06 -16.87 -0.88
N VAL A 414 12.34 -16.49 -0.74
CA VAL A 414 12.86 -15.66 0.37
C VAL A 414 12.23 -14.25 0.47
N ILE A 415 11.62 -13.76 -0.60
CA ILE A 415 10.95 -12.44 -0.65
C ILE A 415 9.41 -12.54 -0.49
N MET A 416 8.87 -13.76 -0.46
CA MET A 416 7.45 -14.05 -0.25
C MET A 416 7.20 -14.46 1.19
N ALA A 417 6.00 -14.22 1.70
CA ALA A 417 5.58 -14.67 3.02
C ALA A 417 4.08 -14.96 3.04
N GLU A 418 3.67 -15.96 3.82
CA GLU A 418 2.27 -16.38 3.99
C GLU A 418 1.71 -16.04 5.38
N ASN A 419 2.46 -15.27 6.17
CA ASN A 419 2.10 -14.96 7.55
C ASN A 419 0.77 -14.21 7.61
N VAL A 420 -0.05 -14.55 8.60
CA VAL A 420 -1.35 -13.90 8.82
C VAL A 420 -1.41 -13.39 10.25
N MET A 421 -1.82 -12.13 10.42
CA MET A 421 -2.05 -11.51 11.72
C MET A 421 -3.55 -11.44 12.00
N LEU A 422 -4.04 -12.24 12.95
CA LEU A 422 -5.44 -12.23 13.39
C LEU A 422 -5.63 -11.34 14.61
N GLY A 423 -6.83 -10.77 14.78
CA GLY A 423 -7.18 -9.92 15.91
C GLY A 423 -7.52 -8.49 15.53
N PRO A 424 -7.86 -7.64 16.51
CA PRO A 424 -8.24 -6.26 16.26
C PRO A 424 -7.05 -5.43 15.76
N GLU A 425 -7.31 -4.53 14.82
CA GLU A 425 -6.35 -3.51 14.39
C GLU A 425 -6.57 -2.23 15.20
N GLY A 426 -5.48 -1.56 15.57
CA GLY A 426 -5.51 -0.29 16.30
C GLY A 426 -5.42 0.93 15.38
N ASN A 427 -5.25 2.10 15.99
CA ASN A 427 -5.05 3.34 15.26
C ASN A 427 -3.72 3.34 14.48
N LEU A 428 -3.81 3.37 13.15
CA LEU A 428 -2.64 3.41 12.26
C LEU A 428 -1.71 4.60 12.52
N LEU A 429 -2.23 5.71 13.05
CA LEU A 429 -1.46 6.95 13.19
C LEU A 429 -0.55 7.00 14.42
N ASP A 430 -0.69 6.04 15.35
CA ASP A 430 0.07 5.98 16.59
C ASP A 430 1.09 4.83 16.61
N GLU A 431 2.00 4.87 17.60
CA GLU A 431 2.98 3.82 17.89
C GLU A 431 2.85 3.38 19.36
N GLU A 432 2.07 2.34 19.61
CA GLU A 432 1.79 1.83 20.95
C GLU A 432 1.96 0.30 21.06
N PRO A 433 2.32 -0.22 22.25
CA PRO A 433 2.47 -1.67 22.45
C PRO A 433 1.21 -2.47 22.05
N GLY A 434 0.02 -1.89 22.27
CA GLY A 434 -1.27 -2.53 21.97
C GLY A 434 -1.49 -2.84 20.49
N GLN A 435 -0.78 -2.17 19.57
CA GLN A 435 -0.93 -2.36 18.12
C GLN A 435 -0.51 -3.77 17.65
N CYS A 436 0.43 -4.41 18.37
CA CYS A 436 0.88 -5.76 18.06
C CYS A 436 0.17 -6.85 18.89
N ARG A 437 -0.96 -6.53 19.55
CA ARG A 437 -1.82 -7.50 20.23
C ARG A 437 -2.62 -8.33 19.20
N ARG A 438 -1.90 -9.20 18.49
CA ARG A 438 -2.40 -10.04 17.41
C ARG A 438 -2.04 -11.50 17.67
N LEU A 439 -2.72 -12.40 16.97
CA LEU A 439 -2.32 -13.80 16.84
C LEU A 439 -1.61 -13.96 15.49
N ALA A 440 -0.31 -14.23 15.54
CA ALA A 440 0.50 -14.52 14.37
C ALA A 440 0.37 -16.00 13.97
N LEU A 441 -0.01 -16.21 12.71
CA LEU A 441 0.00 -17.50 12.03
C LEU A 441 1.12 -17.49 10.99
N THR A 442 1.84 -18.60 10.86
CA THR A 442 2.89 -18.73 9.84
C THR A 442 2.33 -18.95 8.43
N ARG A 443 1.08 -19.42 8.34
CA ARG A 443 0.36 -19.70 7.09
C ARG A 443 -1.15 -19.66 7.33
N PRO A 444 -1.97 -19.42 6.29
CA PRO A 444 -3.43 -19.43 6.42
C PRO A 444 -4.03 -20.84 6.54
N ILE A 445 -3.25 -21.90 6.26
CA ILE A 445 -3.72 -23.29 6.29
C ILE A 445 -3.46 -23.90 7.66
N LEU A 446 -4.53 -24.32 8.33
CA LEU A 446 -4.51 -24.85 9.69
C LEU A 446 -4.87 -26.33 9.71
N THR A 447 -4.15 -27.09 10.53
CA THR A 447 -4.55 -28.43 10.98
C THR A 447 -5.75 -28.35 11.93
N ASN A 448 -6.41 -29.48 12.20
CA ASN A 448 -7.53 -29.51 13.14
C ASN A 448 -7.08 -29.08 14.55
N GLU A 449 -5.90 -29.53 14.96
CA GLU A 449 -5.26 -29.17 16.23
C GLU A 449 -5.06 -27.65 16.32
N GLU A 450 -4.40 -27.06 15.32
CA GLU A 450 -4.16 -25.62 15.23
C GLU A 450 -5.48 -24.83 15.23
N PHE A 451 -6.50 -25.29 14.50
CA PHE A 451 -7.80 -24.64 14.48
C PHE A 451 -8.48 -24.64 15.86
N GLU A 452 -8.43 -25.76 16.59
CA GLU A 452 -9.00 -25.84 17.94
C GLU A 452 -8.21 -25.01 18.97
N LYS A 453 -6.89 -24.83 18.80
CA LYS A 453 -6.11 -23.86 19.60
C LYS A 453 -6.68 -22.45 19.45
N ILE A 454 -6.94 -22.02 18.21
CA ILE A 454 -7.55 -20.72 17.93
C ILE A 454 -8.98 -20.67 18.48
N ARG A 455 -9.76 -21.74 18.30
CA ARG A 455 -11.14 -21.80 18.82
C ARG A 455 -11.20 -21.72 20.34
N ALA A 456 -10.19 -22.20 21.06
CA ALA A 456 -10.12 -22.11 22.52
C ALA A 456 -9.50 -20.80 23.04
N ILE A 457 -9.11 -19.86 22.17
CA ILE A 457 -8.40 -18.65 22.58
C ILE A 457 -9.25 -17.77 23.50
N ASN A 458 -8.68 -17.44 24.67
CA ASN A 458 -9.24 -16.48 25.61
C ASN A 458 -8.11 -15.88 26.46
N GLN A 459 -7.13 -15.26 25.81
CA GLN A 459 -5.96 -14.67 26.46
C GLN A 459 -5.50 -13.40 25.77
N ARG A 460 -4.86 -12.51 26.53
CA ARG A 460 -4.34 -11.21 26.04
C ARG A 460 -5.39 -10.39 25.28
N GLY A 461 -6.66 -10.48 25.66
CA GLY A 461 -7.77 -9.76 25.01
C GLY A 461 -8.24 -10.34 23.67
N LEU A 462 -7.64 -11.44 23.20
CA LEU A 462 -8.11 -12.17 22.02
C LEU A 462 -9.14 -13.22 22.44
N LYS A 463 -10.29 -13.21 21.77
CA LYS A 463 -11.37 -14.18 21.95
C LYS A 463 -11.82 -14.70 20.59
N SER A 464 -12.29 -15.94 20.57
CA SER A 464 -12.92 -16.56 19.42
C SER A 464 -14.43 -16.69 19.64
N LYS A 465 -15.17 -16.74 18.53
CA LYS A 465 -16.58 -17.14 18.54
C LYS A 465 -16.87 -17.95 17.29
N THR A 466 -17.54 -19.08 17.45
CA THR A 466 -17.95 -19.94 16.34
C THR A 466 -19.36 -19.60 15.92
N PHE A 467 -19.55 -19.32 14.63
CA PHE A 467 -20.84 -19.08 14.02
C PHE A 467 -21.23 -20.27 13.14
N LYS A 468 -22.53 -20.57 13.09
CA LYS A 468 -23.05 -21.63 12.23
C LYS A 468 -23.30 -21.06 10.83
N MET A 469 -22.65 -21.62 9.83
CA MET A 469 -22.88 -21.28 8.41
C MET A 469 -23.78 -22.33 7.74
N VAL A 470 -24.98 -22.53 8.29
CA VAL A 470 -25.97 -23.49 7.78
C VAL A 470 -27.36 -22.84 7.76
N PHE A 471 -28.22 -23.32 6.87
CA PHE A 471 -29.62 -22.90 6.76
C PHE A 471 -30.53 -24.12 6.73
N LYS A 472 -31.82 -23.94 7.07
CA LYS A 472 -32.77 -25.05 7.08
C LYS A 472 -33.30 -25.28 5.67
N LEU A 473 -33.41 -26.56 5.28
CA LEU A 473 -33.98 -26.95 4.00
C LEU A 473 -35.45 -26.53 3.86
N GLU A 474 -36.19 -26.54 4.97
CA GLU A 474 -37.63 -26.21 5.04
C GLU A 474 -37.92 -24.75 4.64
N ASP A 475 -36.94 -23.85 4.78
CA ASP A 475 -37.08 -22.42 4.48
C ASP A 475 -36.99 -22.11 2.96
N GLY A 476 -36.78 -23.15 2.13
CA GLY A 476 -36.78 -23.05 0.67
C GLY A 476 -35.70 -22.12 0.13
N THR A 477 -35.96 -21.50 -1.03
CA THR A 477 -34.98 -20.66 -1.74
C THR A 477 -34.59 -19.39 -0.98
N LYS A 478 -35.47 -18.86 -0.12
CA LYS A 478 -35.19 -17.69 0.72
C LYS A 478 -34.37 -18.04 1.97
N GLY A 479 -34.30 -19.32 2.34
CA GLY A 479 -33.59 -19.76 3.54
C GLY A 479 -32.11 -19.38 3.55
N LEU A 480 -31.44 -19.42 2.39
CA LEU A 480 -30.03 -19.01 2.29
C LEU A 480 -29.86 -17.50 2.52
N GLU A 481 -30.68 -16.67 1.89
CA GLU A 481 -30.63 -15.21 2.02
C GLU A 481 -30.86 -14.80 3.49
N SER A 482 -31.92 -15.31 4.12
CA SER A 482 -32.22 -15.03 5.52
C SER A 482 -31.16 -15.55 6.48
N ALA A 483 -30.53 -16.70 6.19
CA ALA A 483 -29.44 -17.22 7.02
C ALA A 483 -28.17 -16.39 6.91
N LEU A 484 -27.87 -15.82 5.73
CA LEU A 484 -26.76 -14.89 5.55
C LEU A 484 -27.00 -13.58 6.30
N GLU A 485 -28.20 -13.00 6.20
CA GLU A 485 -28.57 -11.79 6.95
C GLU A 485 -28.48 -12.00 8.47
N ALA A 486 -28.97 -13.15 8.95
CA ALA A 486 -28.87 -13.52 10.36
C ALA A 486 -27.40 -13.71 10.79
N LEU A 487 -26.57 -14.36 9.97
CA LEU A 487 -25.16 -14.53 10.22
C LEU A 487 -24.44 -13.17 10.33
N PHE A 488 -24.69 -12.24 9.40
CA PHE A 488 -24.10 -10.90 9.45
C PHE A 488 -24.50 -10.16 10.73
N ALA A 489 -25.79 -10.15 11.07
CA ALA A 489 -26.28 -9.51 12.29
C ALA A 489 -25.73 -10.15 13.57
N ASP A 490 -25.54 -11.47 13.60
CA ASP A 490 -24.96 -12.17 14.75
C ASP A 490 -23.45 -11.90 14.90
N VAL A 491 -22.73 -11.76 13.78
CA VAL A 491 -21.32 -11.35 13.74
C VAL A 491 -21.18 -9.91 14.24
N ASP A 492 -21.98 -8.97 13.74
CA ASP A 492 -21.96 -7.56 14.18
C ASP A 492 -22.19 -7.46 15.70
N LYS A 493 -23.24 -8.11 16.21
CA LYS A 493 -23.53 -8.16 17.66
C LYS A 493 -22.43 -8.81 18.48
N ALA A 494 -21.65 -9.71 17.90
CA ALA A 494 -20.51 -10.31 18.59
C ALA A 494 -19.35 -9.34 18.66
N ILE A 495 -19.03 -8.67 17.56
CA ILE A 495 -17.97 -7.65 17.50
C ILE A 495 -18.28 -6.51 18.48
N GLU A 496 -19.53 -6.04 18.54
CA GLU A 496 -19.97 -5.01 19.49
C GLU A 496 -19.80 -5.41 20.97
N LYS A 497 -19.82 -6.72 21.28
CA LYS A 497 -19.65 -7.25 22.64
C LYS A 497 -18.18 -7.50 23.02
N GLY A 498 -17.26 -7.36 22.06
CA GLY A 498 -15.87 -7.82 22.17
C GLY A 498 -15.78 -9.30 22.46
#